data_AF-X0VFZ5-F1
#
_entry.id   AF-X0VFZ5-F1
#
_cell.length_a   1.000
_cell.length_b   1.000
_cell.length_c   1.000
_cell.angle_alpha   90.00
_cell.angle_beta   90.00
_cell.angle_gamma   90.00
#
_symmetry.space_group_name_H-M   'P 1'
#
loop_
_entity.id
_entity.type
_entity.pdbx_description
1 polymer ?
#
loop_
_entity_poly.entity_id
_entity_poly.type
_entity_poly.pdbx_seq_one_letter_code
_entity_poly.pdbx_strand_id
1 'polypeptide(L)'
;MPAKPTFFRQVGAVNLLSDRDWITIISALLQDTSASSQRLANKLLRRTKHGRQIRLMRLIYNQRPRHSQMQKALKVSRRTVFRYLNGLEDYGVRFRIDERFPYRYEITHLPEGLKKLM
;
A
#
# COMPACT_ATOMS: atom_id res chain seq x y z
N MET A 1 -24.98 -24.14 -28.69
CA MET A 1 -24.35 -23.68 -27.43
C MET A 1 -24.31 -22.16 -27.44
N PRO A 2 -24.99 -21.45 -26.52
CA PRO A 2 -24.94 -19.99 -26.52
C PRO A 2 -23.58 -19.51 -26.02
N ALA A 3 -22.96 -18.61 -26.77
CA ALA A 3 -21.67 -18.00 -26.45
C ALA A 3 -21.75 -17.28 -25.10
N LYS A 4 -20.76 -17.54 -24.23
CA LYS A 4 -20.64 -16.87 -22.93
C LYS A 4 -20.51 -15.35 -23.16
N PRO A 5 -21.27 -14.50 -22.45
CA PRO A 5 -21.16 -13.06 -22.61
C PRO A 5 -19.81 -12.62 -22.08
N THR A 6 -18.97 -12.09 -22.98
CA THR A 6 -17.70 -11.46 -22.66
C THR A 6 -17.98 -10.24 -21.79
N PHE A 7 -17.72 -10.37 -20.49
CA PHE A 7 -17.77 -9.29 -19.50
C PHE A 7 -16.60 -8.31 -19.72
N PHE A 8 -16.57 -7.64 -20.86
CA PHE A 8 -15.72 -6.47 -21.09
C PHE A 8 -16.62 -5.23 -21.05
N ARG A 9 -16.84 -4.67 -19.85
CA ARG A 9 -17.35 -3.29 -19.73
C ARG A 9 -16.99 -2.72 -18.35
N GLN A 10 -16.24 -1.61 -18.40
CA GLN A 10 -15.87 -0.68 -17.31
C GLN A 10 -14.51 -0.87 -16.60
N VAL A 11 -13.43 -1.17 -17.32
CA VAL A 11 -12.04 -1.00 -16.81
C VAL A 11 -11.32 0.13 -17.55
N GLY A 12 -11.95 1.30 -17.66
CA GLY A 12 -11.53 2.33 -18.63
C GLY A 12 -10.60 3.45 -18.13
N ALA A 13 -10.44 3.64 -16.82
CA ALA A 13 -9.64 4.77 -16.30
C ALA A 13 -8.62 4.37 -15.22
N VAL A 14 -8.80 3.22 -14.56
CA VAL A 14 -7.96 2.82 -13.41
C VAL A 14 -6.64 2.16 -13.85
N ASN A 15 -6.57 1.66 -15.08
CA ASN A 15 -5.36 1.09 -15.69
C ASN A 15 -4.45 2.13 -16.40
N LEU A 16 -4.80 3.42 -16.36
CA LEU A 16 -3.96 4.47 -16.97
C LEU A 16 -2.81 4.93 -16.06
N LEU A 17 -2.99 4.81 -14.75
CA LEU A 17 -2.00 5.25 -13.79
C LEU A 17 -1.04 4.11 -13.48
N SER A 18 0.24 4.37 -13.70
CA SER A 18 1.27 3.47 -13.24
C SER A 18 1.31 3.42 -11.71
N ASP A 19 1.90 2.36 -11.22
CA ASP A 19 2.20 2.14 -9.82
C ASP A 19 2.98 3.33 -9.20
N ARG A 20 3.84 4.00 -10.00
CA ARG A 20 4.57 5.22 -9.61
C ARG A 20 3.70 6.47 -9.58
N ASP A 21 2.71 6.57 -10.47
CA ASP A 21 1.79 7.70 -10.50
C ASP A 21 0.91 7.71 -9.25
N TRP A 22 0.44 6.53 -8.81
CA TRP A 22 -0.31 6.40 -7.57
C TRP A 22 0.45 6.90 -6.34
N ILE A 23 1.73 6.54 -6.23
CA ILE A 23 2.61 7.02 -5.16
C ILE A 23 2.74 8.54 -5.22
N THR A 24 2.99 9.08 -6.40
CA THR A 24 3.18 10.52 -6.62
C THR A 24 1.91 11.30 -6.26
N ILE A 25 0.75 10.85 -6.74
CA ILE A 25 -0.55 11.47 -6.47
C ILE A 25 -0.86 11.46 -4.97
N ILE A 26 -0.71 10.31 -4.31
CA ILE A 26 -0.99 10.21 -2.87
C ILE A 26 -0.01 11.09 -2.07
N SER A 27 1.27 11.13 -2.47
CA SER A 27 2.27 11.99 -1.82
C SER A 27 1.91 13.47 -1.96
N ALA A 28 1.57 13.92 -3.16
CA ALA A 28 1.19 15.31 -3.41
C ALA A 28 -0.06 15.70 -2.61
N LEU A 29 -1.09 14.85 -2.59
CA LEU A 29 -2.32 15.11 -1.83
C LEU A 29 -2.10 15.15 -0.31
N LEU A 30 -1.11 14.43 0.20
CA LEU A 30 -0.76 14.45 1.62
C LEU A 30 0.03 15.69 2.03
N GLN A 31 0.81 16.27 1.11
CA GLN A 31 1.60 17.48 1.34
C GLN A 31 0.76 18.76 1.18
N ASP A 32 -0.32 18.69 0.40
CA ASP A 32 -1.27 19.78 0.25
C ASP A 32 -2.09 19.98 1.54
N THR A 33 -2.08 21.19 2.08
CA THR A 33 -2.77 21.53 3.35
C THR A 33 -4.28 21.73 3.19
N SER A 34 -4.80 21.76 1.96
CA SER A 34 -6.23 21.96 1.72
C SER A 34 -7.08 20.79 2.22
N ALA A 35 -8.22 21.13 2.83
CA ALA A 35 -9.14 20.14 3.40
C ALA A 35 -9.67 19.15 2.34
N SER A 36 -9.86 19.60 1.10
CA SER A 36 -10.26 18.76 -0.04
C SER A 36 -9.20 17.71 -0.37
N SER A 37 -7.93 18.11 -0.46
CA SER A 37 -6.82 17.20 -0.78
C SER A 37 -6.62 16.18 0.33
N GLN A 38 -6.67 16.59 1.59
CA GLN A 38 -6.59 15.67 2.73
C GLN A 38 -7.76 14.68 2.77
N ARG A 39 -8.99 15.10 2.47
CA ARG A 39 -10.14 14.19 2.36
C ARG A 39 -9.93 13.16 1.25
N LEU A 40 -9.43 13.60 0.09
CA LEU A 40 -9.16 12.71 -1.04
C LEU A 40 -8.04 11.72 -0.71
N ALA A 41 -6.91 12.19 -0.16
CA ALA A 41 -5.81 11.33 0.29
C ALA A 41 -6.31 10.24 1.25
N ASN A 42 -7.08 10.61 2.26
CA ASN A 42 -7.66 9.67 3.22
C ASN A 42 -8.61 8.66 2.56
N LYS A 43 -9.40 9.09 1.58
CA LYS A 43 -10.27 8.20 0.80
C LYS A 43 -9.46 7.20 -0.01
N LEU A 44 -8.40 7.66 -0.71
CA LEU A 44 -7.52 6.81 -1.51
C LEU A 44 -6.77 5.80 -0.63
N LEU A 45 -6.19 6.25 0.49
CA LEU A 45 -5.49 5.39 1.46
C LEU A 45 -6.35 4.25 1.99
N ARG A 46 -7.67 4.47 2.12
CA ARG A 46 -8.61 3.45 2.60
C ARG A 46 -9.10 2.51 1.50
N ARG A 47 -9.37 3.03 0.30
CA ARG A 47 -10.10 2.28 -0.74
C ARG A 47 -9.21 1.59 -1.77
N THR A 48 -8.03 2.13 -2.09
CA THR A 48 -7.19 1.58 -3.16
C THR A 48 -6.20 0.52 -2.66
N LYS A 49 -5.70 -0.32 -3.58
CA LYS A 49 -4.62 -1.28 -3.31
C LYS A 49 -3.37 -0.56 -2.79
N HIS A 50 -2.90 0.44 -3.53
CA HIS A 50 -1.71 1.25 -3.18
C HIS A 50 -1.89 1.96 -1.84
N GLY A 51 -3.09 2.48 -1.56
CA GLY A 51 -3.41 3.07 -0.28
C GLY A 51 -3.21 2.10 0.90
N ARG A 52 -3.67 0.85 0.76
CA ARG A 52 -3.47 -0.20 1.77
C ARG A 52 -2.00 -0.59 1.91
N GLN A 53 -1.24 -0.65 0.82
CA GLN A 53 0.20 -0.90 0.85
C GLN A 53 0.96 0.23 1.56
N ILE A 54 0.64 1.50 1.26
CA ILE A 54 1.25 2.65 1.95
C ILE A 54 0.93 2.62 3.45
N ARG A 55 -0.31 2.28 3.83
CA ARG A 55 -0.67 2.11 5.25
C ARG A 55 0.12 0.98 5.92
N LEU A 56 0.33 -0.14 5.23
CA LEU A 56 1.17 -1.23 5.73
C LEU A 56 2.62 -0.77 5.92
N MET A 57 3.19 -0.10 4.92
CA MET A 57 4.55 0.43 4.96
C MET A 57 4.73 1.41 6.14
N ARG A 58 3.82 2.37 6.31
CA ARG A 58 3.80 3.31 7.46
C ARG A 58 3.72 2.58 8.79
N LEU A 59 2.91 1.53 8.88
CA LEU A 59 2.80 0.72 10.09
C LEU A 59 4.14 0.04 10.42
N ILE A 60 4.81 -0.52 9.41
CA ILE A 60 6.11 -1.18 9.58
C ILE A 60 7.19 -0.17 9.99
N TYR A 61 7.25 0.96 9.29
CA TYR A 61 8.21 2.03 9.58
C TYR A 61 8.11 2.52 11.03
N ASN A 62 6.88 2.80 11.50
CA ASN A 62 6.66 3.43 12.79
C ASN A 62 6.65 2.46 13.98
N GLN A 63 6.18 1.22 13.80
CA GLN A 63 5.85 0.33 14.93
C GLN A 63 6.60 -1.00 14.94
N ARG A 64 7.26 -1.36 13.84
CA ARG A 64 7.94 -2.65 13.66
C ARG A 64 7.03 -3.83 14.09
N PRO A 65 5.84 -3.96 13.49
CA PRO A 65 4.81 -4.88 13.93
C PRO A 65 5.18 -6.32 13.61
N ARG A 66 4.57 -7.25 14.34
CA ARG A 66 4.51 -8.65 13.97
C ARG A 66 3.46 -8.85 12.88
N HIS A 67 3.56 -9.96 12.16
CA HIS A 67 2.59 -10.32 11.13
C HIS A 67 1.12 -10.30 11.62
N SER A 68 0.85 -10.85 12.81
CA SER A 68 -0.51 -10.86 13.39
C SER A 68 -1.04 -9.45 13.71
N GLN A 69 -0.16 -8.52 14.08
CA GLN A 69 -0.53 -7.12 14.34
C GLN A 69 -0.89 -6.41 13.03
N MET A 70 -0.16 -6.69 11.93
CA MET A 70 -0.52 -6.15 10.61
C MET A 70 -1.91 -6.61 10.17
N GLN A 71 -2.22 -7.90 10.34
CA GLN A 71 -3.54 -8.45 10.00
C GLN A 71 -4.65 -7.73 10.77
N LYS A 72 -4.47 -7.53 12.08
CA LYS A 72 -5.43 -6.83 12.94
C LYS A 72 -5.59 -5.36 12.55
N ALA A 73 -4.48 -4.64 12.38
CA ALA A 73 -4.48 -3.21 12.06
C ALA A 73 -5.11 -2.91 10.68
N LEU A 74 -4.86 -3.77 9.70
CA LEU A 74 -5.36 -3.59 8.33
C LEU A 74 -6.69 -4.32 8.09
N LYS A 75 -7.13 -5.17 9.01
CA LYS A 75 -8.33 -6.03 8.90
C LYS A 75 -8.29 -6.91 7.64
N VAL A 76 -7.16 -7.59 7.41
CA VAL A 76 -6.96 -8.45 6.23
C VAL A 76 -6.38 -9.82 6.60
N SER A 77 -6.53 -10.78 5.69
CA SER A 77 -5.96 -12.12 5.84
C SER A 77 -4.43 -12.10 5.76
N ARG A 78 -3.80 -13.16 6.29
CA ARG A 78 -2.35 -13.41 6.20
C ARG A 78 -1.85 -13.35 4.76
N ARG A 79 -2.55 -14.03 3.85
CA ARG A 79 -2.23 -14.03 2.41
C ARG A 79 -2.23 -12.62 1.81
N THR A 80 -3.17 -11.77 2.22
CA THR A 80 -3.26 -10.39 1.75
C THR A 80 -2.12 -9.53 2.29
N VAL A 81 -1.69 -9.72 3.55
CA VAL A 81 -0.49 -9.06 4.09
C VAL A 81 0.73 -9.40 3.24
N PHE A 82 0.99 -10.68 2.97
CA PHE A 82 2.11 -11.09 2.12
C PHE A 82 2.02 -10.51 0.71
N ARG A 83 0.83 -10.51 0.09
CA ARG A 83 0.64 -9.86 -1.21
C ARG A 83 1.02 -8.38 -1.18
N TYR A 84 0.71 -7.67 -0.09
CA TYR A 84 1.07 -6.26 0.05
C TYR A 84 2.56 -6.07 0.28
N LEU A 85 3.20 -6.94 1.07
CA LEU A 85 4.66 -6.94 1.27
C LEU A 85 5.40 -7.17 -0.04
N ASN A 86 5.06 -8.23 -0.79
CA ASN A 86 5.66 -8.52 -2.09
C ASN A 86 5.47 -7.34 -3.04
N GLY A 87 4.25 -6.79 -3.09
CA GLY A 87 4.00 -5.63 -3.93
C GLY A 87 4.74 -4.37 -3.47
N LEU A 88 5.20 -4.26 -2.22
CA LEU A 88 6.09 -3.19 -1.74
C LEU A 88 7.56 -3.46 -2.10
N GLU A 89 7.97 -4.73 -2.12
CA GLU A 89 9.28 -5.15 -2.62
C GLU A 89 9.44 -4.86 -4.12
N ASP A 90 8.36 -5.01 -4.90
CA ASP A 90 8.31 -4.60 -6.31
C ASP A 90 8.58 -3.09 -6.50
N TYR A 91 8.25 -2.26 -5.50
CA TYR A 91 8.60 -0.83 -5.48
C TYR A 91 10.03 -0.55 -5.00
N GLY A 92 10.80 -1.58 -4.65
CA GLY A 92 12.15 -1.48 -4.13
C GLY A 92 12.22 -1.31 -2.61
N VAL A 93 11.13 -1.45 -1.85
CA VAL A 93 11.22 -1.47 -0.39
C VAL A 93 11.84 -2.79 0.05
N ARG A 94 12.83 -2.78 0.94
CA ARG A 94 13.37 -4.03 1.51
C ARG A 94 12.97 -4.17 2.96
N PHE A 95 12.53 -5.37 3.30
CA PHE A 95 12.14 -5.72 4.66
C PHE A 95 13.13 -6.73 5.26
N ARG A 96 13.27 -6.68 6.57
CA ARG A 96 13.92 -7.73 7.37
C ARG A 96 12.96 -8.17 8.46
N ILE A 97 13.03 -9.44 8.81
CA ILE A 97 12.36 -9.97 9.99
C ILE A 97 13.42 -10.06 11.10
N ASP A 98 13.20 -9.33 12.18
CA ASP A 98 14.02 -9.47 13.38
C ASP A 98 13.61 -10.76 14.10
N GLU A 99 14.52 -11.74 14.10
CA GLU A 99 14.32 -13.03 14.75
C GLU A 99 14.52 -12.98 16.26
N ARG A 100 15.15 -11.91 16.79
CA ARG A 100 15.46 -11.76 18.22
C ARG A 100 14.24 -11.34 19.05
N PHE A 101 13.26 -10.70 18.42
CA PHE A 101 12.02 -10.25 19.04
C PHE A 101 10.86 -10.66 18.16
N PRO A 102 9.81 -11.32 18.70
CA PRO A 102 8.95 -12.29 18.02
C PRO A 102 8.57 -11.90 16.58
N TYR A 103 9.47 -12.20 15.63
CA TYR A 103 9.34 -11.99 14.19
C TYR A 103 8.75 -10.61 13.81
N ARG A 104 9.38 -9.53 14.29
CA ARG A 104 8.99 -8.16 13.95
C ARG A 104 9.53 -7.77 12.57
N TYR A 105 8.73 -7.08 11.79
CA TYR A 105 9.15 -6.57 10.48
C TYR A 105 9.79 -5.19 10.62
N GLU A 106 10.88 -4.99 9.91
CA GLU A 106 11.62 -3.74 9.83
C GLU A 106 11.88 -3.39 8.37
N ILE A 107 11.81 -2.11 8.01
CA ILE A 107 12.24 -1.63 6.69
C ILE A 107 13.74 -1.37 6.76
N THR A 108 14.52 -2.07 5.94
CA THR A 108 15.97 -1.90 5.84
C THR A 108 16.38 -0.97 4.70
N HIS A 109 15.53 -0.84 3.68
CA HIS A 109 15.73 0.10 2.58
C HIS A 109 14.39 0.70 2.15
N LEU A 110 14.34 2.02 2.07
CA LEU A 110 13.20 2.79 1.58
C LEU A 110 13.64 3.72 0.45
N PRO A 111 13.14 3.53 -0.78
CA PRO A 111 13.43 4.41 -1.90
C PRO A 111 13.07 5.88 -1.61
N GLU A 112 13.89 6.83 -2.09
CA GLU A 112 13.69 8.28 -1.86
C GLU A 112 12.28 8.76 -2.20
N GLY A 113 11.70 8.29 -3.31
CA GLY A 113 10.35 8.64 -3.72
C GLY A 113 9.27 8.25 -2.71
N LEU A 114 9.51 7.22 -1.91
CA LEU A 114 8.61 6.73 -0.87
C LEU A 114 8.86 7.36 0.50
N LYS A 115 10.03 7.97 0.74
CA LYS A 115 10.31 8.66 2.00
C LYS A 115 9.34 9.79 2.29
N LYS A 116 8.87 10.48 1.24
CA LYS A 116 7.86 11.54 1.30
C LYS A 116 6.50 11.07 1.84
N LEU A 117 6.27 9.76 1.88
CA LEU A 117 5.05 9.17 2.40
C LEU A 117 5.14 8.76 3.86
N MET A 118 6.31 8.81 4.51
CA MET A 118 6.44 8.52 5.94
C MET A 118 6.03 9.73 6.76
#